data_AF-A0A6C8GZU6-F1
#
_entry.id   AF-A0A6C8GZU6-F1
#
_cell.length_a   1.000
_cell.length_b   1.000
_cell.length_c   1.000
_cell.angle_alpha   90.00
_cell.angle_beta   90.00
_cell.angle_gamma   90.00
#
_symmetry.space_group_name_H-M   'P 1'
#
loop_
_entity.id
_entity.type
_entity.pdbx_description
1 polymer ?
#
loop_
_entity_poly.entity_id
_entity_poly.type
_entity_poly.pdbx_seq_one_letter_code
_entity_poly.pdbx_strand_id
1 'polypeptide(L)'
;MQETMDYHALNAMLNLYDKAGHIQFDKDQQAIDAFFAAHVRPHSVKFASQHERLETLVREGYYDDAVLARYDRAFVFRLFEHAHASGFRFQTFLGAWKFYTSYTLKTFDGKRYLEHFEDRVTMVALTLAQGDETLATQLTDEMLSGRFQPATPTFLNCGKQQRGELVSCFLLRIEDNMESIGRAVNSALQLSKRGGGVAFLLSNLREAGAPIKRIENQSSGVIPVMKMLEDAFSYANQLGARGPPAAPN
;
A
#
# COMPACT_ATOMS: atom_id res chain seq x y z
N MET A 1 13.38 -6.27 -36.50
CA MET A 1 12.17 -5.54 -36.04
C MET A 1 11.48 -6.46 -35.07
N GLN A 2 11.66 -6.26 -33.77
CA GLN A 2 11.03 -7.13 -32.76
C GLN A 2 9.55 -6.77 -32.74
N GLU A 3 8.67 -7.69 -33.15
CA GLU A 3 7.22 -7.49 -33.05
C GLU A 3 6.89 -7.02 -31.64
N THR A 4 6.18 -5.90 -31.54
CA THR A 4 5.73 -5.34 -30.26
C THR A 4 4.68 -6.29 -29.70
N MET A 5 5.13 -7.36 -29.06
CA MET A 5 4.27 -8.38 -28.47
C MET A 5 3.52 -7.76 -27.30
N ASP A 6 2.19 -7.77 -27.40
CA ASP A 6 1.29 -7.31 -26.34
C ASP A 6 1.49 -8.18 -25.09
N TYR A 7 2.00 -7.57 -24.02
CA TYR A 7 2.25 -8.25 -22.75
C TYR A 7 0.95 -8.76 -22.09
N HIS A 8 -0.20 -8.15 -22.37
CA HIS A 8 -1.48 -8.68 -21.90
C HIS A 8 -1.88 -9.96 -22.65
N ALA A 9 -1.70 -9.99 -23.97
CA ALA A 9 -1.92 -11.19 -24.77
C ALA A 9 -0.99 -12.33 -24.36
N LEU A 10 0.29 -12.03 -24.08
CA LEU A 10 1.25 -13.02 -23.56
C LEU A 10 0.82 -13.59 -22.21
N ASN A 11 0.42 -12.75 -21.25
CA ASN A 11 -0.11 -13.22 -19.97
C ASN A 11 -1.40 -14.05 -20.13
N ALA A 12 -2.26 -13.72 -21.11
CA ALA A 12 -3.47 -14.49 -21.38
C ALA A 12 -3.19 -15.92 -21.87
N MET A 13 -2.00 -16.21 -22.41
CA MET A 13 -1.61 -17.56 -22.83
C MET A 13 -1.53 -18.55 -21.66
N LEU A 14 -1.38 -18.08 -20.42
CA LEU A 14 -1.44 -18.94 -19.23
C LEU A 14 -2.84 -19.56 -19.02
N ASN A 15 -3.86 -19.02 -19.68
CA ASN A 15 -5.23 -19.56 -19.62
C ASN A 15 -5.53 -20.54 -20.77
N LEU A 16 -4.51 -20.95 -21.53
CA LEU A 16 -4.64 -21.91 -22.62
C LEU A 16 -3.86 -23.19 -22.29
N TYR A 17 -4.48 -24.33 -22.60
CA TYR A 17 -3.85 -25.64 -22.51
C TYR A 17 -3.45 -26.13 -23.90
N ASP A 18 -2.29 -26.79 -23.98
CA ASP A 18 -1.92 -27.54 -25.18
C ASP A 18 -2.76 -28.83 -25.30
N LYS A 19 -2.54 -29.59 -26.38
CA LYS A 19 -3.26 -30.86 -26.64
C LYS A 19 -3.00 -31.93 -25.57
N ALA A 20 -1.95 -31.79 -24.75
CA ALA A 20 -1.59 -32.68 -23.66
C ALA A 20 -2.03 -32.16 -22.29
N GLY A 21 -2.69 -30.99 -22.21
CA GLY A 21 -3.13 -30.40 -20.95
C GLY A 21 -2.04 -29.63 -20.20
N HIS A 22 -0.94 -29.23 -20.86
CA HIS A 22 0.11 -28.41 -20.23
C HIS A 22 -0.11 -26.91 -20.46
N ILE A 23 0.37 -26.11 -19.51
CA ILE A 23 0.39 -24.64 -19.54
C ILE A 23 1.75 -24.15 -20.05
N GLN A 24 1.75 -23.12 -20.88
CA GLN A 24 2.94 -22.48 -21.43
C GLN A 24 3.49 -21.41 -20.45
N PHE A 25 4.11 -21.83 -19.35
CA PHE A 25 4.59 -20.91 -18.30
C PHE A 25 5.65 -19.89 -18.81
N ASP A 26 6.41 -20.23 -19.85
CA ASP A 26 7.40 -19.33 -20.47
C ASP A 26 6.77 -18.04 -21.04
N LYS A 27 5.47 -18.08 -21.33
CA LYS A 27 4.72 -16.91 -21.83
C LYS A 27 4.57 -15.82 -20.78
N ASP A 28 4.53 -16.17 -19.49
CA ASP A 28 4.51 -15.16 -18.42
C ASP A 28 5.85 -14.41 -18.34
N GLN A 29 6.96 -15.14 -18.49
CA GLN A 29 8.29 -14.52 -18.51
C GLN A 29 8.45 -13.59 -19.72
N GLN A 30 7.97 -14.01 -20.90
CA GLN A 30 7.91 -13.14 -22.09
C GLN A 30 7.04 -11.90 -21.84
N ALA A 31 5.92 -12.04 -21.11
CA ALA A 31 5.06 -10.91 -20.75
C ALA A 31 5.78 -9.91 -19.84
N ILE A 32 6.58 -10.38 -18.87
CA ILE A 32 7.43 -9.52 -18.03
C ILE A 32 8.41 -8.74 -18.92
N ASP A 33 9.16 -9.44 -19.77
CA ASP A 33 10.19 -8.80 -20.61
C ASP A 33 9.58 -7.75 -21.55
N ALA A 34 8.45 -8.08 -22.17
CA ALA A 34 7.67 -7.18 -23.01
C ALA A 34 7.12 -5.98 -22.22
N PHE A 35 6.58 -6.20 -21.02
CA PHE A 35 6.09 -5.13 -20.15
C PHE A 35 7.20 -4.14 -19.75
N PHE A 36 8.37 -4.65 -19.38
CA PHE A 36 9.50 -3.78 -19.06
C PHE A 36 10.02 -3.02 -20.29
N ALA A 37 10.05 -3.67 -21.46
CA ALA A 37 10.51 -3.06 -22.71
C ALA A 37 9.56 -1.98 -23.24
N ALA A 38 8.28 -2.30 -23.32
CA ALA A 38 7.27 -1.45 -23.96
C ALA A 38 6.67 -0.42 -23.00
N HIS A 39 6.61 -0.70 -21.69
CA HIS A 39 5.91 0.16 -20.73
C HIS A 39 6.82 0.74 -19.65
N VAL A 40 7.51 -0.09 -18.87
CA VAL A 40 8.25 0.42 -17.69
C VAL A 40 9.41 1.32 -18.09
N ARG A 41 10.35 0.84 -18.91
CA ARG A 41 11.55 1.61 -19.27
C ARG A 41 11.24 2.94 -19.99
N PRO A 42 10.31 3.00 -20.96
CA PRO A 42 9.96 4.26 -21.63
C PRO A 42 9.34 5.31 -20.70
N HIS A 43 8.59 4.89 -19.68
CA HIS A 43 7.88 5.79 -18.76
C HIS A 43 8.64 6.06 -17.46
N SER A 44 9.77 5.41 -17.23
CA SER A 44 10.61 5.68 -16.05
C SER A 44 11.47 6.92 -16.25
N VAL A 45 11.62 7.74 -15.21
CA VAL A 45 12.51 8.90 -15.24
C VAL A 45 13.95 8.42 -15.03
N LYS A 46 14.87 8.90 -15.87
CA LYS A 46 16.30 8.67 -15.71
C LYS A 46 16.95 9.95 -15.19
N PHE A 47 17.77 9.80 -14.16
CA PHE A 47 18.58 10.86 -13.57
C PHE A 47 20.05 10.59 -13.88
N ALA A 48 20.91 11.62 -13.87
CA ALA A 48 22.34 11.40 -14.15
C ALA A 48 23.05 10.69 -12.99
N SER A 49 22.56 10.85 -11.76
CA SER A 49 23.08 10.17 -10.57
C SER A 49 22.00 9.96 -9.51
N GLN A 50 22.26 9.07 -8.54
CA GLN A 50 21.41 8.92 -7.35
C GLN A 50 21.38 10.19 -6.50
N HIS A 51 22.46 10.97 -6.49
CA HIS A 51 22.52 12.25 -5.80
C HIS A 51 21.50 13.25 -6.38
N GLU A 52 21.57 13.50 -7.69
CA GLU A 52 20.62 14.38 -8.39
C GLU A 52 19.17 13.89 -8.26
N ARG A 53 18.97 12.56 -8.31
CA ARG A 53 17.66 11.95 -8.12
C ARG A 53 17.08 12.30 -6.76
N LEU A 54 17.79 12.01 -5.66
CA LEU A 54 17.27 12.26 -4.31
C LEU A 54 17.04 13.75 -4.06
N GLU A 55 17.92 14.63 -4.55
CA GLU A 55 17.71 16.08 -4.44
C GLU A 55 16.47 16.55 -5.17
N THR A 56 16.25 16.05 -6.38
CA THR A 56 15.08 16.39 -7.18
C THR A 56 13.81 15.88 -6.50
N LEU A 57 13.81 14.63 -6.02
CA LEU A 57 12.66 14.05 -5.33
C LEU A 57 12.33 14.76 -4.02
N VAL A 58 13.33 15.20 -3.25
CA VAL A 58 13.08 16.00 -2.04
C VAL A 58 12.60 17.41 -2.40
N ARG A 59 13.30 18.10 -3.31
CA ARG A 59 12.99 19.48 -3.72
C ARG A 59 11.57 19.62 -4.29
N GLU A 60 11.14 18.65 -5.10
CA GLU A 60 9.81 18.64 -5.70
C GLU A 60 8.73 18.04 -4.78
N GLY A 61 9.09 17.64 -3.55
CA GLY A 61 8.13 17.19 -2.54
C GLY A 61 7.60 15.78 -2.78
N TYR A 62 8.40 14.90 -3.39
CA TYR A 62 8.11 13.48 -3.58
C TYR A 62 8.59 12.64 -2.39
N TYR A 63 9.83 12.86 -1.94
CA TYR A 63 10.44 12.19 -0.79
C TYR A 63 10.51 13.09 0.43
N ASP A 64 10.39 12.46 1.60
CA ASP A 64 10.53 13.12 2.90
C ASP A 64 12.01 13.19 3.32
N ASP A 65 12.57 14.39 3.30
CA ASP A 65 13.95 14.66 3.69
C ASP A 65 14.23 14.26 5.15
N ALA A 66 13.21 14.29 6.02
CA ALA A 66 13.37 13.93 7.43
C ALA A 66 13.75 12.45 7.62
N VAL A 67 13.45 11.58 6.64
CA VAL A 67 13.92 10.19 6.65
C VAL A 67 15.39 10.11 6.29
N LEU A 68 15.80 10.82 5.24
CA LEU A 68 17.16 10.80 4.71
C LEU A 68 18.15 11.48 5.68
N ALA A 69 17.72 12.57 6.34
CA ALA A 69 18.52 13.36 7.28
C ALA A 69 18.96 12.58 8.54
N ARG A 70 18.43 11.38 8.77
CA ARG A 70 18.82 10.50 9.90
C ARG A 70 20.08 9.69 9.63
N TYR A 71 20.60 9.73 8.41
CA TYR A 71 21.72 8.93 7.96
C TYR A 71 22.81 9.80 7.35
N ASP A 72 24.05 9.30 7.35
CA ASP A 72 25.07 9.87 6.49
C ASP A 72 24.69 9.68 5.02
N ARG A 73 24.84 10.73 4.21
CA ARG A 73 24.38 10.71 2.82
C ARG A 73 25.16 9.72 1.96
N ALA A 74 26.41 9.43 2.29
CA ALA A 74 27.19 8.39 1.64
C ALA A 74 26.64 7.00 1.97
N PHE A 75 26.14 6.76 3.19
CA PHE A 75 25.45 5.50 3.50
C PHE A 75 24.19 5.32 2.66
N VAL A 76 23.35 6.36 2.56
CA VAL A 76 22.14 6.33 1.74
C VAL A 76 22.48 5.91 0.30
N PHE A 77 23.49 6.54 -0.32
CA PHE A 77 23.90 6.19 -1.68
C PHE A 77 24.41 4.76 -1.81
N ARG A 78 25.24 4.29 -0.86
CA ARG A 78 25.71 2.90 -0.84
C ARG A 78 24.55 1.92 -0.72
N LEU A 79 23.53 2.23 0.08
CA LEU A 79 22.37 1.35 0.25
C LEU A 79 21.52 1.25 -1.01
N PHE A 80 21.29 2.37 -1.71
CA PHE A 80 20.63 2.34 -3.02
C PHE A 80 21.44 1.52 -4.04
N GLU A 81 22.76 1.73 -4.10
CA GLU A 81 23.63 0.95 -5.00
C GLU A 81 23.58 -0.55 -4.68
N HIS A 82 23.69 -0.92 -3.40
CA HIS A 82 23.55 -2.29 -2.92
C HIS A 82 22.21 -2.91 -3.33
N ALA A 83 21.10 -2.18 -3.15
CA ALA A 83 19.78 -2.65 -3.52
C ALA A 83 19.66 -2.92 -5.03
N HIS A 84 20.14 -2.01 -5.88
CA HIS A 84 20.14 -2.17 -7.34
C HIS A 84 21.11 -3.25 -7.83
N ALA A 85 22.15 -3.57 -7.06
CA ALA A 85 23.10 -4.64 -7.34
C ALA A 85 22.61 -6.04 -6.90
N SER A 86 21.51 -6.14 -6.15
CA SER A 86 20.97 -7.41 -5.62
C SER A 86 20.56 -8.43 -6.68
N GLY A 87 20.34 -7.98 -7.93
CA GLY A 87 19.89 -8.85 -9.02
C GLY A 87 18.40 -9.20 -8.94
N PHE A 88 17.60 -8.43 -8.18
CA PHE A 88 16.15 -8.64 -8.07
C PHE A 88 15.47 -8.73 -9.43
N ARG A 89 14.53 -9.67 -9.55
CA ARG A 89 13.65 -9.84 -10.70
C ARG A 89 12.25 -10.19 -10.24
N PHE A 90 11.25 -9.54 -10.83
CA PHE A 90 9.87 -10.00 -10.70
C PHE A 90 9.74 -11.39 -11.32
N GLN A 91 9.10 -12.30 -10.58
CA GLN A 91 8.89 -13.69 -10.99
C GLN A 91 7.63 -13.87 -11.85
N THR A 92 6.70 -12.91 -11.81
CA THR A 92 5.45 -12.97 -12.57
C THR A 92 5.10 -11.63 -13.19
N PHE A 93 4.41 -11.66 -14.33
CA PHE A 93 3.90 -10.44 -14.98
C PHE A 93 2.97 -9.66 -14.05
N LEU A 94 2.08 -10.36 -13.35
CA LEU A 94 1.15 -9.73 -12.41
C LEU A 94 1.89 -9.02 -11.27
N GLY A 95 2.96 -9.61 -10.73
CA GLY A 95 3.78 -8.98 -9.69
C GLY A 95 4.38 -7.65 -10.15
N ALA A 96 5.00 -7.64 -11.34
CA ALA A 96 5.55 -6.43 -11.94
C ALA A 96 4.44 -5.40 -12.22
N TRP A 97 3.39 -5.80 -12.92
CA TRP A 97 2.27 -4.93 -13.28
C TRP A 97 1.61 -4.33 -12.04
N LYS A 98 1.37 -5.13 -11.00
CA LYS A 98 0.76 -4.66 -9.75
C LYS A 98 1.63 -3.65 -9.03
N PHE A 99 2.94 -3.89 -8.96
CA PHE A 99 3.89 -2.96 -8.35
C PHE A 99 3.89 -1.60 -9.06
N TYR A 100 4.05 -1.59 -10.40
CA TYR A 100 4.12 -0.33 -11.15
C TYR A 100 2.77 0.40 -11.22
N THR A 101 1.66 -0.32 -11.24
CA THR A 101 0.34 0.34 -11.28
C THR A 101 -0.09 0.92 -9.95
N SER A 102 0.23 0.24 -8.83
CA SER A 102 -0.39 0.52 -7.51
C SER A 102 0.58 0.89 -6.39
N TYR A 103 1.89 0.63 -6.50
CA TYR A 103 2.83 0.77 -5.38
C TYR A 103 3.93 1.81 -5.62
N THR A 104 4.57 1.73 -6.79
CA THR A 104 5.71 2.59 -7.12
C THR A 104 5.31 4.06 -7.11
N LEU A 105 6.24 4.94 -6.74
CA LEU A 105 6.04 6.37 -6.86
C LEU A 105 5.95 6.80 -8.33
N LYS A 106 4.96 7.65 -8.60
CA LYS A 106 4.74 8.29 -9.88
C LYS A 106 4.90 9.80 -9.74
N THR A 107 5.16 10.48 -10.85
CA THR A 107 4.99 11.93 -10.93
C THR A 107 3.57 12.33 -10.54
N PHE A 108 3.38 13.54 -10.03
CA PHE A 108 2.05 13.99 -9.57
C PHE A 108 0.98 14.00 -10.69
N ASP A 109 1.40 14.12 -11.96
CA ASP A 109 0.51 14.00 -13.12
C ASP A 109 0.20 12.55 -13.53
N GLY A 110 0.79 11.56 -12.83
CA GLY A 110 0.58 10.13 -13.02
C GLY A 110 1.23 9.54 -14.27
N LYS A 111 2.03 10.31 -15.04
CA LYS A 111 2.53 9.89 -16.36
C LYS A 111 3.84 9.10 -16.32
N ARG A 112 4.68 9.29 -15.31
CA ARG A 112 6.03 8.69 -15.25
C ARG A 112 6.31 8.03 -13.92
N TYR A 113 7.17 7.02 -13.92
CA TYR A 113 7.64 6.33 -12.72
C TYR A 113 8.92 6.98 -12.19
N LEU A 114 8.97 7.16 -10.86
CA LEU A 114 10.11 7.74 -10.14
C LEU A 114 10.87 6.69 -9.30
N GLU A 115 10.31 5.49 -9.17
CA GLU A 115 10.84 4.39 -8.38
C GLU A 115 10.84 3.05 -9.15
N HIS A 116 11.81 2.22 -8.79
CA HIS A 116 11.81 0.79 -9.00
C HIS A 116 11.64 0.04 -7.68
N PHE A 117 11.60 -1.30 -7.74
CA PHE A 117 11.33 -2.12 -6.56
C PHE A 117 12.39 -1.91 -5.47
N GLU A 118 13.64 -1.85 -5.90
CA GLU A 118 14.84 -1.63 -5.11
C GLU A 118 14.79 -0.26 -4.42
N ASP A 119 14.35 0.80 -5.11
CA ASP A 119 14.19 2.13 -4.52
C ASP A 119 13.12 2.13 -3.43
N ARG A 120 11.96 1.51 -3.72
CA ARG A 120 10.85 1.43 -2.78
C ARG A 120 11.26 0.66 -1.52
N VAL A 121 11.97 -0.46 -1.69
CA VAL A 121 12.53 -1.26 -0.59
C VAL A 121 13.53 -0.43 0.22
N THR A 122 14.45 0.26 -0.43
CA THR A 122 15.46 1.09 0.24
C THR A 122 14.81 2.16 1.11
N MET A 123 13.83 2.89 0.59
CA MET A 123 13.11 3.90 1.36
C MET A 123 12.29 3.32 2.51
N VAL A 124 11.73 2.11 2.36
CA VAL A 124 11.08 1.40 3.47
C VAL A 124 12.09 1.07 4.55
N ALA A 125 13.23 0.49 4.18
CA ALA A 125 14.28 0.11 5.11
C ALA A 125 14.82 1.33 5.87
N LEU A 126 15.16 2.42 5.18
CA LEU A 126 15.61 3.67 5.80
C LEU A 126 14.57 4.25 6.77
N THR A 127 13.28 4.19 6.41
CA THR A 127 12.20 4.70 7.28
C THR A 127 12.07 3.87 8.55
N LEU A 128 12.08 2.54 8.44
CA LEU A 128 11.85 1.64 9.56
C LEU A 128 13.07 1.50 10.47
N ALA A 129 14.28 1.60 9.91
CA ALA A 129 15.52 1.49 10.67
C ALA A 129 15.89 2.77 11.43
N GLN A 130 15.23 3.90 11.14
CA GLN A 130 15.28 5.11 11.98
C GLN A 130 16.69 5.64 12.31
N GLY A 131 17.67 5.47 11.42
CA GLY A 131 19.06 5.93 11.58
C GLY A 131 20.05 4.80 11.89
N ASP A 132 19.57 3.58 12.14
CA ASP A 132 20.43 2.40 12.30
C ASP A 132 20.82 1.83 10.93
N GLU A 133 22.07 2.06 10.52
CA GLU A 133 22.59 1.62 9.23
C GLU A 133 22.60 0.08 9.08
N THR A 134 22.89 -0.65 10.15
CA THR A 134 22.96 -2.12 10.10
C THR A 134 21.57 -2.71 9.90
N LEU A 135 20.59 -2.19 10.64
CA LEU A 135 19.20 -2.59 10.49
C LEU A 135 18.64 -2.19 9.11
N ALA A 136 19.00 -1.03 8.58
CA ALA A 136 18.59 -0.60 7.24
C ALA A 136 19.10 -1.57 6.16
N THR A 137 20.36 -2.01 6.25
CA THR A 137 20.91 -3.02 5.33
C THR A 137 20.20 -4.35 5.48
N GLN A 138 20.00 -4.85 6.71
CA GLN A 138 19.29 -6.11 6.93
C GLN A 138 17.86 -6.09 6.39
N LEU A 139 17.10 -5.04 6.67
CA LEU A 139 15.74 -4.89 6.14
C LEU A 139 15.73 -4.87 4.60
N THR A 140 16.72 -4.23 3.99
CA THR A 140 16.89 -4.23 2.53
C THR A 140 17.11 -5.64 1.99
N ASP A 141 18.01 -6.41 2.60
CA ASP A 141 18.30 -7.79 2.18
C ASP A 141 17.11 -8.73 2.38
N GLU A 142 16.43 -8.64 3.52
CA GLU A 142 15.25 -9.46 3.82
C GLU A 142 14.10 -9.17 2.84
N MET A 143 13.91 -7.92 2.43
CA MET A 143 12.88 -7.56 1.45
C MET A 143 13.26 -7.95 0.02
N LEU A 144 14.50 -7.70 -0.42
CA LEU A 144 14.93 -8.03 -1.79
C LEU A 144 15.04 -9.53 -2.03
N SER A 145 15.36 -10.30 -0.99
CA SER A 145 15.34 -11.77 -1.05
C SER A 145 13.92 -12.37 -1.04
N GLY A 146 12.89 -11.56 -0.75
CA GLY A 146 11.51 -12.02 -0.61
C GLY A 146 11.22 -12.74 0.72
N ARG A 147 12.15 -12.73 1.69
CA ARG A 147 11.94 -13.33 3.02
C ARG A 147 11.00 -12.50 3.89
N PHE A 148 10.99 -11.19 3.70
CA PHE A 148 10.14 -10.26 4.43
C PHE A 148 9.34 -9.37 3.49
N GLN A 149 8.03 -9.27 3.73
CA GLN A 149 7.16 -8.33 3.03
C GLN A 149 6.35 -7.55 4.08
N PRO A 150 6.61 -6.25 4.27
CA PRO A 150 5.80 -5.43 5.16
C PRO A 150 4.39 -5.25 4.59
N ALA A 151 3.44 -4.93 5.48
CA ALA A 151 2.06 -4.67 5.10
C ALA A 151 1.96 -3.55 4.05
N THR A 152 0.97 -3.64 3.15
CA THR A 152 0.70 -2.63 2.11
C THR A 152 0.75 -1.17 2.59
N PRO A 153 0.09 -0.75 3.70
CA PRO A 153 0.16 0.65 4.13
C PRO A 153 1.59 1.08 4.49
N THR A 154 2.42 0.18 5.02
CA THR A 154 3.83 0.46 5.30
C THR A 154 4.64 0.52 4.02
N PHE A 155 4.60 -0.53 3.19
CA PHE A 155 5.38 -0.62 1.95
C PHE A 155 5.04 0.51 0.97
N LEU A 156 3.77 0.93 0.91
CA LEU A 156 3.31 1.97 0.00
C LEU A 156 3.77 3.37 0.42
N ASN A 157 3.80 3.66 1.73
CA ASN A 157 3.83 5.04 2.24
C ASN A 157 5.15 5.47 2.89
N CYS A 158 6.00 4.55 3.35
CA CYS A 158 7.29 4.92 3.96
C CYS A 158 8.07 5.89 3.05
N GLY A 159 8.82 6.85 3.60
CA GLY A 159 9.70 7.75 2.84
C GLY A 159 9.04 8.71 1.82
N LYS A 160 7.73 8.62 1.55
CA LYS A 160 7.02 9.55 0.67
C LYS A 160 6.60 10.79 1.45
N GLN A 161 6.73 11.96 0.84
CA GLN A 161 6.30 13.23 1.43
C GLN A 161 4.76 13.31 1.53
N GLN A 162 4.07 13.00 0.43
CA GLN A 162 2.61 12.89 0.38
C GLN A 162 2.21 11.45 0.70
N ARG A 163 2.00 11.15 1.98
CA ARG A 163 1.77 9.78 2.45
C ARG A 163 0.49 9.62 3.26
N GLY A 164 -0.07 8.41 3.20
CA GLY A 164 -1.04 7.94 4.18
C GLY A 164 -0.37 7.49 5.49
N GLU A 165 -1.17 6.91 6.37
CA GLU A 165 -0.67 6.26 7.58
C GLU A 165 0.00 4.92 7.26
N LEU A 166 0.91 4.49 8.13
CA LEU A 166 1.60 3.20 8.00
C LEU A 166 0.79 2.03 8.55
N VAL A 167 -0.25 2.32 9.35
CA VAL A 167 -1.18 1.38 9.96
C VAL A 167 -2.59 1.68 9.45
N SER A 168 -3.32 0.64 9.06
CA SER A 168 -4.64 0.77 8.46
C SER A 168 -5.71 -0.14 9.07
N CYS A 169 -5.44 -0.85 10.17
CA CYS A 169 -6.43 -1.75 10.79
C CYS A 169 -6.64 -1.36 12.26
N PHE A 170 -7.89 -1.10 12.64
CA PHE A 170 -8.25 -0.61 13.97
C PHE A 170 -9.42 -1.40 14.55
N LEU A 171 -9.37 -1.65 15.86
CA LEU A 171 -10.45 -2.28 16.61
C LEU A 171 -10.87 -1.32 17.72
N LEU A 172 -12.16 -0.99 17.76
CA LEU A 172 -12.71 -0.02 18.70
C LEU A 172 -13.84 -0.66 19.51
N ARG A 173 -13.88 -0.36 20.81
CA ARG A 173 -14.97 -0.75 21.69
C ARG A 173 -16.03 0.35 21.75
N ILE A 174 -17.30 -0.03 21.78
CA ILE A 174 -18.42 0.87 22.03
C ILE A 174 -19.01 0.52 23.40
N GLU A 175 -19.11 1.51 24.29
CA GLU A 175 -19.80 1.38 25.59
C GLU A 175 -21.30 1.72 25.46
N ASP A 176 -22.13 1.22 26.38
CA ASP A 176 -23.59 1.33 26.36
C ASP A 176 -24.13 2.72 26.76
N ASN A 177 -23.64 3.77 26.10
CA ASN A 177 -24.07 5.15 26.27
C ASN A 177 -23.92 5.94 24.98
N MET A 178 -24.65 7.07 24.89
CA MET A 178 -24.71 7.84 23.65
C MET A 178 -23.40 8.54 23.32
N GLU A 179 -22.61 8.91 24.32
CA GLU A 179 -21.31 9.53 24.15
C GLU A 179 -20.34 8.58 23.42
N SER A 180 -20.32 7.31 23.82
CA SER A 180 -19.49 6.29 23.18
C SER A 180 -19.96 5.97 21.77
N ILE A 181 -21.26 5.89 21.54
CA ILE A 181 -21.82 5.69 20.19
C ILE A 181 -21.45 6.86 19.27
N GLY A 182 -21.61 8.11 19.74
CA GLY A 182 -21.23 9.31 18.99
C GLY A 182 -19.73 9.35 18.67
N ARG A 183 -18.87 8.97 19.62
CA ARG A 183 -17.43 8.84 19.40
C ARG A 183 -17.08 7.73 18.40
N ALA A 184 -17.82 6.61 18.41
CA ALA A 184 -17.60 5.52 17.46
C ALA A 184 -17.86 5.99 16.01
N VAL A 185 -18.97 6.68 15.77
CA VAL A 185 -19.28 7.27 14.46
C VAL A 185 -18.23 8.29 14.05
N ASN A 186 -17.80 9.17 14.96
CA ASN A 186 -16.73 10.12 14.67
C ASN A 186 -15.41 9.40 14.33
N SER A 187 -15.04 8.36 15.08
CA SER A 187 -13.83 7.58 14.84
C SER A 187 -13.88 6.86 13.50
N ALA A 188 -15.03 6.30 13.12
CA ALA A 188 -15.24 5.73 11.80
C ALA A 188 -14.94 6.76 10.69
N LEU A 189 -15.47 7.98 10.79
CA LEU A 189 -15.21 9.05 9.83
C LEU A 189 -13.71 9.43 9.76
N GLN A 190 -13.05 9.59 10.90
CA GLN A 190 -11.64 10.03 10.95
C GLN A 190 -10.65 8.97 10.47
N LEU A 191 -10.92 7.70 10.76
CA LEU A 191 -10.05 6.59 10.35
C LEU A 191 -10.32 6.18 8.91
N SER A 192 -11.59 6.12 8.50
CA SER A 192 -11.98 5.76 7.13
C SER A 192 -11.46 6.76 6.09
N LYS A 193 -11.52 8.08 6.38
CA LYS A 193 -10.98 9.11 5.45
C LYS A 193 -9.48 8.94 5.16
N ARG A 194 -8.74 8.25 6.05
CA ARG A 194 -7.30 7.96 5.89
C ARG A 194 -7.04 6.55 5.35
N GLY A 195 -8.06 5.83 4.91
CA GLY A 195 -7.96 4.47 4.38
C GLY A 195 -7.83 3.39 5.46
N GLY A 196 -8.23 3.68 6.70
CA GLY A 196 -8.26 2.69 7.78
C GLY A 196 -9.49 1.79 7.71
N GLY A 197 -9.29 0.48 7.73
CA GLY A 197 -10.31 -0.50 8.08
C GLY A 197 -10.55 -0.51 9.58
N VAL A 198 -11.81 -0.44 9.99
CA VAL A 198 -12.19 -0.32 11.40
C VAL A 198 -13.27 -1.34 11.73
N ALA A 199 -13.06 -2.10 12.80
CA ALA A 199 -14.06 -2.99 13.39
C ALA A 199 -14.52 -2.44 14.74
N PHE A 200 -15.81 -2.57 15.02
CA PHE A 200 -16.43 -2.10 16.27
C PHE A 200 -17.01 -3.28 17.04
N LEU A 201 -16.75 -3.33 18.35
CA LEU A 201 -17.43 -4.24 19.27
C LEU A 201 -18.82 -3.71 19.60
N LEU A 202 -19.87 -4.47 19.26
CA LEU A 202 -21.26 -4.11 19.54
C LEU A 202 -21.86 -4.84 20.76
N SER A 203 -21.18 -5.87 21.29
CA SER A 203 -21.73 -6.76 22.33
C SER A 203 -22.06 -6.07 23.66
N ASN A 204 -21.49 -4.90 23.94
CA ASN A 204 -21.78 -4.15 25.17
C ASN A 204 -23.10 -3.37 25.08
N LEU A 205 -23.60 -3.10 23.87
CA LEU A 205 -24.81 -2.31 23.69
C LEU A 205 -26.03 -3.11 24.17
N ARG A 206 -26.90 -2.44 24.93
CA ARG A 206 -28.14 -3.05 25.40
C ARG A 206 -29.00 -3.57 24.25
N GLU A 207 -29.71 -4.66 24.49
CA GLU A 207 -30.57 -5.33 23.51
C GLU A 207 -31.78 -4.47 23.09
N ALA A 208 -32.43 -4.88 22.00
CA ALA A 208 -33.70 -4.27 21.60
C ALA A 208 -34.78 -4.56 22.65
N GLY A 209 -35.53 -3.53 23.06
CA GLY A 209 -36.52 -3.62 24.14
C GLY A 209 -35.96 -3.37 25.55
N ALA A 210 -34.65 -3.23 25.72
CA ALA A 210 -34.06 -2.85 27.00
C ALA A 210 -34.57 -1.47 27.49
N PRO A 211 -34.66 -1.23 28.81
CA PRO A 211 -35.14 0.03 29.35
C PRO A 211 -34.15 1.19 29.15
N ILE A 212 -34.69 2.40 29.00
CA ILE A 212 -33.92 3.65 28.97
C ILE A 212 -34.48 4.60 30.02
N LYS A 213 -33.62 5.11 30.91
CA LYS A 213 -34.03 5.99 32.03
C LYS A 213 -35.21 5.41 32.85
N ARG A 214 -35.19 4.09 33.06
CA ARG A 214 -36.24 3.30 33.76
C ARG A 214 -37.60 3.20 33.03
N ILE A 215 -37.69 3.65 31.78
CA ILE A 215 -38.87 3.45 30.94
C ILE A 215 -38.66 2.17 30.14
N GLU A 216 -39.57 1.21 30.29
CA GLU A 216 -39.51 -0.12 29.66
C GLU A 216 -39.69 -0.06 28.14
N ASN A 217 -39.10 -1.02 27.41
CA ASN A 217 -39.26 -1.23 25.97
C ASN A 217 -38.84 -0.06 25.05
N GLN A 218 -37.77 0.67 25.42
CA GLN A 218 -37.35 1.88 24.70
C GLN A 218 -36.11 1.71 23.80
N SER A 219 -35.20 0.78 24.11
CA SER A 219 -34.00 0.57 23.30
C SER A 219 -34.31 0.00 21.91
N SER A 220 -33.68 0.56 20.89
CA SER A 220 -33.77 0.06 19.50
C SER A 220 -32.68 -0.98 19.16
N GLY A 221 -31.83 -1.36 20.12
CA GLY A 221 -30.74 -2.33 19.93
C GLY A 221 -29.62 -1.84 19.01
N VAL A 222 -28.85 -2.78 18.45
CA VAL A 222 -27.61 -2.50 17.70
C VAL A 222 -27.82 -2.06 16.25
N ILE A 223 -28.95 -2.44 15.63
CA ILE A 223 -29.19 -2.22 14.19
C ILE A 223 -29.10 -0.73 13.79
N PRO A 224 -29.71 0.22 14.53
CA PRO A 224 -29.56 1.64 14.20
C PRO A 224 -28.13 2.16 14.35
N VAL A 225 -27.34 1.61 15.29
CA VAL A 225 -25.93 1.94 15.44
C VAL A 225 -25.13 1.43 14.24
N MET A 226 -25.37 0.19 13.80
CA MET A 226 -24.77 -0.35 12.57
C MET A 226 -25.08 0.52 11.36
N LYS A 227 -26.31 1.02 11.24
CA LYS A 227 -26.71 1.89 10.13
C LYS A 227 -25.93 3.22 10.13
N MET A 228 -25.73 3.84 11.29
CA MET A 228 -24.91 5.05 11.40
C MET A 228 -23.43 4.80 11.03
N LEU A 229 -22.87 3.66 11.44
CA LEU A 229 -21.50 3.30 11.10
C LEU A 229 -21.36 3.04 9.59
N GLU A 230 -22.29 2.30 8.99
CA GLU A 230 -22.35 2.03 7.54
C GLU A 230 -22.37 3.33 6.72
N ASP A 231 -23.24 4.27 7.11
CA ASP A 231 -23.36 5.56 6.41
C ASP A 231 -22.08 6.41 6.58
N ALA A 232 -21.44 6.35 7.75
CA ALA A 232 -20.15 7.02 7.99
C ALA A 232 -19.03 6.45 7.10
N PHE A 233 -18.92 5.13 6.98
CA PHE A 233 -17.93 4.49 6.10
C PHE A 233 -18.19 4.77 4.63
N SER A 234 -19.47 4.70 4.21
CA SER A 234 -19.88 4.99 2.84
C SER A 234 -19.54 6.43 2.43
N TYR A 235 -19.71 7.38 3.36
CA TYR A 235 -19.37 8.78 3.14
C TYR A 235 -17.86 9.04 3.09
N ALA A 236 -17.11 8.52 4.06
CA ALA A 236 -15.67 8.77 4.21
C ALA A 236 -14.83 7.78 3.37
N ASN A 237 -15.07 7.73 2.05
CA ASN A 237 -14.32 6.87 1.14
C ASN A 237 -12.98 7.52 0.70
N GLN A 238 -11.97 6.68 0.52
CA GLN A 238 -10.63 7.09 0.14
C GLN A 238 -10.58 7.40 -1.36
N LEU A 239 -10.79 8.66 -1.75
CA LEU A 239 -10.32 9.31 -3.00
C LEU A 239 -10.04 8.33 -4.18
N GLY A 240 -11.06 7.58 -4.61
CA GLY A 240 -11.00 6.71 -5.79
C GLY A 240 -10.66 5.23 -5.59
N ALA A 241 -10.46 4.73 -4.37
CA ALA A 241 -10.37 3.30 -4.07
C ALA A 241 -11.71 2.75 -3.55
N ARG A 242 -12.10 1.54 -3.99
CA ARG A 242 -13.24 0.77 -3.44
C ARG A 242 -13.21 0.85 -1.90
N GLY A 243 -14.34 1.21 -1.29
CA GLY A 243 -14.45 1.59 0.12
C GLY A 243 -13.79 0.60 1.09
N PRO A 244 -13.27 1.07 2.23
CA PRO A 244 -12.66 0.20 3.21
C PRO A 244 -13.69 -0.82 3.73
N PRO A 245 -13.30 -2.09 3.97
CA PRO A 245 -14.20 -3.09 4.52
C PRO A 245 -14.58 -2.72 5.96
N ALA A 246 -15.87 -2.57 6.23
CA ALA A 246 -16.43 -2.48 7.57
C ALA A 246 -16.88 -3.89 8.01
N ALA A 247 -16.53 -4.29 9.23
CA ALA A 247 -16.92 -5.57 9.80
C ALA A 247 -17.59 -5.36 11.17
N PRO A 248 -18.87 -5.73 11.33
CA PRO A 248 -19.47 -5.89 12.66
C PRO A 248 -18.96 -7.22 13.25
N ASN A 249 -18.26 -7.16 14.39
CA ASN A 249 -17.93 -8.33 15.20
C ASN A 249 -18.73 -8.29 16.51
#